data_AF-A0AAI9BYP4-F1
#
_entry.id   AF-A0AAI9BYP4-F1
#
_cell.length_a   1.000
_cell.length_b   1.000
_cell.length_c   1.000
_cell.angle_alpha   90.00
_cell.angle_beta   90.00
_cell.angle_gamma   90.00
#
_symmetry.space_group_name_H-M   'P 1'
#
loop_
_entity.id
_entity.type
_entity.pdbx_description
1 polymer ?
#
loop_
_entity_poly.entity_id
_entity_poly.type
_entity_poly.pdbx_seq_one_letter_code
_entity_poly.pdbx_strand_id
1 'polypeptide(L)'
;MTRVTKVTPEMYARVFENHAEGALILEDLVRIFHRPAKLTGGIDAILNTYHREGSRAVVDYIVTQCNRANGVDTDERSDEQQ
;
A
#
# COMPACT_ATOMS: atom_id res chain seq x y z
N MET A 1 -8.46 -15.66 -25.01
CA MET A 1 -7.20 -14.91 -25.19
C MET A 1 -7.21 -13.71 -24.25
N THR A 2 -6.66 -13.86 -23.04
CA THR A 2 -6.55 -12.74 -22.10
C THR A 2 -5.38 -11.88 -22.55
N ARG A 3 -5.65 -10.67 -23.08
CA ARG A 3 -4.58 -9.67 -23.26
C ARG A 3 -4.10 -9.31 -21.86
N VAL A 4 -2.91 -9.76 -21.50
CA VAL A 4 -2.21 -9.24 -20.32
C VAL A 4 -1.80 -7.81 -20.69
N THR A 5 -2.66 -6.88 -20.35
CA THR A 5 -2.36 -5.45 -20.50
C THR A 5 -1.58 -5.10 -19.25
N LYS A 6 -0.32 -4.66 -19.42
CA LYS A 6 0.52 -4.26 -18.28
C LYS A 6 -0.19 -3.14 -17.52
N VAL A 7 -0.47 -3.35 -16.23
CA VAL A 7 -1.09 -2.34 -15.38
C VAL A 7 -0.11 -1.18 -15.20
N THR A 8 -0.57 0.05 -15.35
CA THR A 8 0.25 1.27 -15.23
C THR A 8 -0.13 2.07 -13.98
N PRO A 9 0.76 2.94 -13.47
CA PRO A 9 0.45 3.82 -12.33
C PRO A 9 -0.84 4.63 -12.52
N GLU A 10 -1.08 5.13 -13.74
CA GLU A 10 -2.25 5.93 -14.08
C GLU A 10 -3.55 5.13 -13.95
N MET A 11 -3.49 3.80 -14.13
CA MET A 11 -4.64 2.92 -13.88
C MET A 11 -4.99 2.86 -12.39
N TYR A 12 -3.99 2.89 -11.50
CA TYR A 12 -4.22 2.94 -10.05
C TYR A 12 -4.86 4.26 -9.65
N ALA A 13 -4.31 5.41 -10.08
CA ALA A 13 -4.90 6.72 -9.79
C ALA A 13 -6.33 6.84 -10.33
N ARG A 14 -6.59 6.33 -11.54
CA ARG A 14 -7.95 6.31 -12.09
C ARG A 14 -8.95 5.53 -11.22
N VAL A 15 -8.53 4.44 -10.61
CA VAL A 15 -9.40 3.60 -9.79
C VAL A 15 -9.50 4.12 -8.36
N PHE A 16 -8.39 4.48 -7.73
CA PHE A 16 -8.35 4.76 -6.29
C PHE A 16 -8.41 6.25 -5.92
N GLU A 17 -8.15 7.17 -6.86
CA GLU A 17 -8.28 8.62 -6.62
C GLU A 17 -9.45 9.22 -7.41
N ASN A 18 -9.57 8.89 -8.70
CA ASN A 18 -10.55 9.53 -9.59
C ASN A 18 -11.94 8.87 -9.57
N HIS A 19 -12.08 7.67 -8.97
CA HIS A 19 -13.37 6.99 -8.82
C HIS A 19 -13.82 7.07 -7.36
N ALA A 20 -15.02 7.62 -7.13
CA ALA A 20 -15.53 7.89 -5.78
C ALA A 20 -15.54 6.66 -4.87
N GLU A 21 -16.00 5.51 -5.38
CA GLU A 21 -15.99 4.27 -4.59
C GLU A 21 -14.59 3.73 -4.34
N GLY A 22 -13.64 3.94 -5.27
CA GLY A 22 -12.28 3.45 -5.09
C GLY A 22 -11.53 4.23 -4.03
N ALA A 23 -11.79 5.53 -3.89
CA ALA A 23 -11.28 6.33 -2.78
C ALA A 23 -11.80 5.81 -1.43
N LEU A 24 -13.12 5.52 -1.33
CA LEU A 24 -13.71 4.95 -0.11
C LEU A 24 -13.14 3.57 0.24
N ILE A 25 -12.89 2.73 -0.77
CA ILE A 25 -12.26 1.42 -0.58
C ILE A 25 -10.82 1.59 -0.10
N LEU A 26 -10.04 2.52 -0.67
CA LEU A 26 -8.67 2.77 -0.23
C LEU A 26 -8.64 3.22 1.24
N GLU A 27 -9.54 4.12 1.65
CA GLU A 27 -9.67 4.52 3.05
C GLU A 27 -9.99 3.34 3.98
N ASP A 28 -10.90 2.44 3.58
CA ASP A 28 -11.22 1.26 4.38
C ASP A 28 -10.04 0.29 4.46
N LEU A 29 -9.32 0.06 3.36
CA LEU A 29 -8.11 -0.75 3.32
C LEU A 29 -7.04 -0.20 4.28
N VAL A 30 -6.79 1.11 4.26
CA VAL A 30 -5.87 1.76 5.22
C VAL A 30 -6.35 1.51 6.65
N ARG A 31 -7.65 1.69 6.92
CA ARG A 31 -8.22 1.47 8.26
C ARG A 31 -8.07 0.03 8.75
N ILE A 32 -8.10 -0.96 7.86
CA ILE A 32 -7.97 -2.38 8.20
C ILE A 32 -6.50 -2.77 8.38
N PHE A 33 -5.63 -2.33 7.46
CA PHE A 33 -4.27 -2.86 7.32
C PHE A 33 -3.17 -1.96 7.91
N HIS A 34 -3.41 -0.67 8.17
CA HIS A 34 -2.45 0.24 8.83
C HIS A 34 -2.63 0.37 10.35
N ARG A 35 -3.46 -0.47 11.00
CA ARG A 35 -3.67 -0.36 12.46
C ARG A 35 -2.37 -0.65 13.23
N PRO A 36 -1.97 0.22 14.20
CA PRO A 36 -0.81 -0.05 15.04
C PRO A 36 -1.06 -1.31 15.88
N ALA A 37 -0.02 -2.14 16.02
CA ALA A 37 -0.11 -3.38 16.77
C ALA A 37 -0.47 -3.10 18.24
N LYS A 38 -1.56 -3.71 18.74
CA LYS A 38 -1.74 -3.89 20.18
C LYS A 38 -0.67 -4.87 20.66
N LEU A 39 0.38 -4.35 21.29
CA LEU A 39 1.44 -5.14 21.91
C LEU A 39 0.89 -5.83 23.16
N THR A 40 0.41 -7.06 23.01
CA THR A 40 0.26 -8.01 24.12
C THR A 40 1.38 -9.04 23.96
N GLY A 41 2.33 -9.01 24.90
CA GLY A 41 3.66 -9.62 24.77
C GLY A 41 3.70 -11.14 24.65
N GLY A 42 4.78 -11.63 24.03
CA GLY A 42 5.10 -13.05 23.82
C GLY A 42 5.80 -13.28 22.46
N ILE A 43 6.36 -14.47 22.24
CA ILE A 43 6.99 -14.88 20.96
C ILE A 43 6.01 -14.74 19.77
N ASP A 44 4.70 -14.88 20.01
CA ASP A 44 3.65 -14.64 19.02
C ASP A 44 3.55 -13.19 18.54
N ALA A 45 4.13 -12.22 19.27
CA ALA A 45 4.17 -10.82 18.85
C ALA A 45 5.07 -10.61 17.62
N ILE A 46 6.12 -11.42 17.44
CA ILE A 46 7.04 -11.32 16.30
C ILE A 46 6.37 -11.86 15.02
N LEU A 47 5.73 -13.02 15.09
CA LEU A 47 5.01 -13.59 13.93
C LEU A 47 3.83 -12.72 13.50
N ASN A 48 3.08 -12.17 14.47
CA ASN A 48 2.01 -11.21 14.20
C ASN A 48 2.53 -9.90 13.58
N THR A 49 3.80 -9.54 13.82
CA THR A 49 4.43 -8.38 13.18
C THR A 49 4.74 -8.68 11.71
N TYR A 50 5.38 -9.81 11.40
CA TYR A 50 5.68 -10.23 10.01
C TYR A 50 4.43 -10.35 9.12
N HIS A 51 3.36 -10.99 9.62
CA HIS A 51 2.13 -11.15 8.84
C HIS A 51 1.40 -9.80 8.60
N ARG A 52 1.61 -8.81 9.46
CA ARG A 52 0.99 -7.48 9.34
C ARG A 52 1.80 -6.53 8.45
N GLU A 53 3.12 -6.62 8.46
CA GLU A 53 3.97 -5.89 7.50
C GLU A 53 3.63 -6.25 6.05
N GLY A 54 3.43 -7.54 5.76
CA GLY A 54 3.02 -7.99 4.43
C GLY A 54 1.64 -7.48 4.01
N SER A 55 0.72 -7.31 4.96
CA SER A 55 -0.63 -6.79 4.68
C SER A 55 -0.61 -5.27 4.40
N ARG A 56 0.25 -4.54 5.10
CA ARG A 56 0.47 -3.10 4.88
C ARG A 56 1.13 -2.82 3.53
N ALA A 57 2.08 -3.66 3.11
CA ALA A 57 2.84 -3.50 1.87
C ALA A 57 1.95 -3.38 0.61
N VAL A 58 0.80 -4.05 0.58
CA VAL A 58 -0.14 -3.97 -0.56
C VAL A 58 -0.77 -2.58 -0.66
N VAL A 59 -1.20 -2.03 0.48
CA VAL A 59 -1.82 -0.71 0.52
C VAL A 59 -0.77 0.38 0.23
N ASP A 60 0.43 0.24 0.80
CA ASP A 60 1.56 1.14 0.50
C ASP A 60 1.94 1.10 -1.00
N TYR A 61 1.88 -0.08 -1.64
CA TYR A 61 2.10 -0.19 -3.08
C TYR A 61 1.04 0.54 -3.90
N ILE A 62 -0.26 0.42 -3.54
CA ILE A 62 -1.34 1.15 -4.23
C ILE A 62 -1.11 2.66 -4.14
N VAL A 63 -0.82 3.16 -2.94
CA VAL A 63 -0.51 4.57 -2.70
C VAL A 63 0.70 5.02 -3.53
N THR A 64 1.76 4.20 -3.56
CA THR A 64 2.96 4.45 -4.36
C THR A 64 2.65 4.57 -5.85
N GLN A 65 1.77 3.72 -6.40
CA GLN A 65 1.37 3.83 -7.81
C GLN A 65 0.56 5.10 -8.08
N CYS A 66 -0.33 5.50 -7.16
CA CYS A 66 -1.08 6.75 -7.29
C CYS A 66 -0.14 7.97 -7.27
N ASN A 67 0.80 8.00 -6.32
CA ASN A 67 1.83 9.03 -6.24
C ASN A 67 2.66 9.13 -7.53
N ARG A 68 3.11 8.01 -8.08
CA ARG A 68 3.84 7.97 -9.35
C ARG A 68 3.02 8.50 -10.52
N ALA A 69 1.72 8.20 -10.58
CA ALA A 69 0.82 8.74 -11.60
C ALA A 69 0.71 10.27 -11.52
N ASN A 70 0.81 10.81 -10.31
CA ASN A 70 0.81 12.26 -10.03
C ASN A 70 2.21 12.89 -10.18
N GLY A 71 3.20 12.14 -10.68
CA GLY A 71 4.56 12.63 -10.90
C GLY A 71 5.39 12.80 -9.63
N VAL A 72 4.93 12.25 -8.50
CA VAL A 72 5.71 12.20 -7.26
C VAL A 72 6.74 11.09 -7.40
N ASP A 73 8.01 11.45 -7.30
CA ASP A 73 9.08 10.47 -7.20
C ASP A 73 9.06 9.83 -5.81
N THR A 74 8.70 8.56 -5.75
CA THR A 74 8.65 7.78 -4.51
C THR A 74 9.89 6.92 -4.34
N ASP A 75 10.98 7.16 -5.09
CA ASP A 75 12.29 6.58 -4.79
C ASP A 75 12.86 7.20 -3.49
N GLU A 76 12.15 7.02 -2.39
CA GLU A 76 12.79 6.99 -1.07
C GLU A 76 13.49 5.63 -0.94
N ARG A 77 14.55 5.43 -1.73
CA ARG A 77 15.67 4.66 -1.21
C ARG A 77 16.15 5.48 -0.03
N SER A 78 15.78 5.06 1.17
CA SER A 78 16.38 5.56 2.39
C SER A 78 17.88 5.60 2.17
N ASP A 79 18.44 6.80 2.09
CA ASP A 79 19.85 7.04 2.29
C ASP A 79 20.15 6.66 3.75
N GLU A 80 20.18 5.36 4.05
CA GLU A 80 20.92 4.83 5.18
C GLU A 80 22.39 4.78 4.77
N GLN A 81 22.98 5.99 4.83
CA GLN A 81 24.22 6.30 5.53
C GLN A 81 25.33 5.23 5.50
N GLN A 82 26.36 5.56 4.71
CA GLN A 82 27.81 5.31 4.89
C GLN A 82 28.33 3.87 4.77
#